data_AF-A0A545SNE4-F1
#
_entry.id   AF-A0A545SNE4-F1
#
_cell.length_a   1.000
_cell.length_b   1.000
_cell.length_c   1.000
_cell.angle_alpha   90.00
_cell.angle_beta   90.00
_cell.angle_gamma   90.00
#
_symmetry.space_group_name_H-M   'P 1'
#
loop_
_entity.id
_entity.type
_entity.pdbx_description
1 polymer ?
#
loop_
_entity_poly.entity_id
_entity_poly.type
_entity_poly.pdbx_seq_one_letter_code
_entity_poly.pdbx_strand_id
1 'polypeptide(L)'
;MGLLALGLLHDPDDGGEYFTEAFKHYGYYTGQDFVVLGSRLGLPEKPIRAFIRKLAIDQKKITDTINHSYMPDDMKGRAIQMVKDRMQALQLLGPEAS
;
A
#
# COMPACT_ATOMS: atom_id res chain seq x y z
N MET A 1 -16.73 -0.47 16.02
CA MET A 1 -16.59 -1.59 15.07
C MET A 1 -15.82 -1.10 13.85
N GLY A 2 -14.49 -1.14 13.91
CA GLY A 2 -13.61 -0.66 12.85
C GLY A 2 -12.19 -1.08 13.15
N LEU A 3 -11.88 -2.35 12.92
CA LEU A 3 -10.52 -2.86 12.97
C LEU A 3 -9.78 -2.34 11.72
N LEU A 4 -9.38 -1.06 11.77
CA LEU A 4 -8.38 -0.53 10.85
C LEU A 4 -7.05 -1.24 11.15
N ALA A 5 -6.18 -1.36 10.14
CA ALA A 5 -4.89 -2.08 10.20
C ALA A 5 -3.95 -1.68 11.36
N LEU A 6 -4.30 -0.66 12.16
CA LEU A 6 -3.65 -0.21 13.40
C LEU A 6 -3.30 -1.35 14.37
N GLY A 7 -4.17 -2.36 14.52
CA GLY A 7 -3.93 -3.47 15.45
C GLY A 7 -2.74 -4.36 15.08
N LEU A 8 -2.29 -4.33 13.82
CA LEU A 8 -1.18 -5.17 13.33
C LEU A 8 0.19 -4.49 13.49
N LEU A 9 0.18 -3.23 13.91
CA LEU A 9 1.34 -2.41 14.19
C LEU A 9 1.41 -2.10 15.68
N HIS A 10 0.92 -2.95 16.57
CA HIS A 10 1.17 -2.78 18.00
C HIS A 10 2.66 -3.06 18.27
N ASP A 11 3.30 -2.22 19.07
CA ASP A 11 4.60 -2.55 19.66
C ASP A 11 4.37 -3.62 20.74
N PRO A 12 4.92 -4.84 20.58
CA PRO A 12 4.71 -5.91 21.56
C PRO A 12 5.34 -5.60 22.92
N ASP A 13 6.29 -4.66 23.01
CA ASP A 13 7.00 -4.34 24.23
C ASP A 13 6.41 -3.13 24.98
N ASP A 14 5.82 -2.15 24.28
CA ASP A 14 5.41 -0.86 24.88
C ASP A 14 3.89 -0.55 24.77
N GLY A 15 3.11 -1.41 24.09
CA GLY A 15 1.65 -1.21 23.94
C GLY A 15 1.26 0.04 23.11
N GLY A 16 2.24 0.67 22.46
CA GLY A 16 2.07 1.84 21.60
C GLY A 16 1.84 1.47 20.13
N GLU A 17 1.43 2.46 19.33
CA GLU A 17 1.35 2.34 17.88
C GLU A 17 2.74 2.37 17.25
N TYR A 18 3.12 1.29 16.56
CA TYR A 18 4.36 1.19 15.79
C TYR A 18 4.14 1.73 14.38
N PHE A 19 4.71 2.89 14.08
CA PHE A 19 4.82 3.39 12.72
C PHE A 19 6.18 3.04 12.14
N THR A 20 6.21 2.54 10.89
CA THR A 20 7.50 2.34 10.21
C THR A 20 8.17 3.68 9.92
N GLU A 21 9.48 3.68 9.73
CA GLU A 21 10.21 4.87 9.31
C GLU A 21 9.70 5.43 7.97
N ALA A 22 9.23 4.56 7.07
CA ALA A 22 8.62 4.99 5.81
C ALA A 22 7.32 5.78 6.07
N PHE A 23 6.45 5.29 6.95
CA PHE A 23 5.23 6.01 7.34
C PHE A 23 5.56 7.35 8.00
N LYS A 24 6.51 7.38 8.94
CA LYS A 24 6.94 8.62 9.62
C LYS A 24 7.48 9.65 8.63
N HIS A 25 8.18 9.21 7.59
CA HIS A 25 8.74 10.08 6.56
C HIS A 25 7.69 10.62 5.58
N TYR A 26 6.85 9.74 5.03
CA TYR A 26 5.91 10.09 3.96
C TYR A 26 4.54 10.56 4.47
N GLY A 27 4.16 10.24 5.71
CA GLY A 27 2.84 10.50 6.28
C GLY A 27 1.73 9.61 5.72
N TYR A 28 2.09 8.55 4.98
CA TYR A 28 1.17 7.54 4.44
C TYR A 28 1.87 6.20 4.26
N TYR A 29 1.09 5.12 4.15
CA TYR A 29 1.62 3.79 3.90
C TYR A 29 2.19 3.62 2.48
N THR A 30 3.37 3.04 2.43
CA THR A 30 4.15 2.69 1.24
C THR A 30 4.25 1.18 1.08
N GLY A 31 4.84 0.71 -0.03
CA GLY A 31 5.12 -0.71 -0.21
C GLY A 31 5.97 -1.30 0.91
N GLN A 32 6.92 -0.54 1.46
CA GLN A 32 7.77 -0.95 2.57
C GLN A 32 6.97 -1.29 3.83
N ASP A 33 5.91 -0.53 4.12
CA ASP A 33 5.04 -0.80 5.27
C ASP A 33 4.39 -2.18 5.20
N PHE A 34 3.97 -2.58 4.00
CA PHE A 34 3.38 -3.90 3.76
C PHE A 34 4.41 -5.03 3.84
N VAL A 35 5.67 -4.77 3.47
CA VAL A 35 6.77 -5.73 3.67
C VAL A 35 7.04 -5.93 5.16
N VAL A 36 7.15 -4.85 5.94
CA VAL A 36 7.33 -4.92 7.40
C VAL A 36 6.17 -5.64 8.07
N LEU A 37 4.93 -5.31 7.68
CA LEU A 37 3.74 -5.98 8.18
C LEU A 37 3.78 -7.49 7.90
N GLY A 38 4.05 -7.89 6.67
CA GLY A 38 4.09 -9.31 6.32
C GLY A 38 5.21 -10.06 7.05
N SER A 39 6.38 -9.44 7.22
CA SER A 39 7.48 -10.01 8.02
C SER A 39 7.05 -10.25 9.48
N ARG A 40 6.36 -9.29 10.11
CA ARG A 40 5.81 -9.43 11.47
C ARG A 40 4.78 -10.56 11.59
N LEU A 41 4.05 -10.84 10.52
CA LEU A 41 3.10 -11.93 10.44
C LEU A 41 3.75 -13.28 10.09
N GLY A 42 5.07 -13.34 9.96
CA GLY A 42 5.81 -14.55 9.58
C GLY A 42 5.65 -14.93 8.10
N LEU A 43 5.22 -14.00 7.25
CA LEU A 43 5.09 -14.23 5.82
C LEU A 43 6.43 -14.03 5.10
N PRO A 44 6.76 -14.87 4.10
CA PRO A 44 7.94 -14.66 3.29
C PRO A 44 7.88 -13.34 2.49
N GLU A 45 8.98 -12.59 2.50
CA GLU A 45 9.09 -11.26 1.87
C GLU A 45 8.89 -11.30 0.34
N LYS A 46 9.44 -12.31 -0.33
CA LYS A 46 9.43 -12.44 -1.79
C LYS A 46 8.01 -12.47 -2.39
N PRO A 47 7.05 -13.30 -1.89
CA PRO A 47 5.64 -13.22 -2.27
C PRO A 47 4.99 -11.85 -2.08
N ILE A 48 5.28 -11.15 -0.98
CA ILE A 48 4.70 -9.83 -0.69
C ILE A 48 5.18 -8.82 -1.72
N ARG A 49 6.49 -8.76 -1.99
CA ARG A 49 7.06 -7.88 -3.02
C ARG A 49 6.53 -8.20 -4.41
N ALA A 50 6.40 -9.49 -4.74
CA ALA A 50 5.82 -9.92 -6.02
C ALA A 50 4.36 -9.45 -6.16
N PHE A 51 3.57 -9.55 -5.09
CA PHE A 51 2.21 -9.04 -5.07
C PHE A 51 2.14 -7.52 -5.25
N ILE A 52 2.97 -6.76 -4.53
CA ILE A 52 3.05 -5.29 -4.64
C ILE A 52 3.44 -4.86 -6.07
N ARG A 53 4.41 -5.53 -6.69
CA ARG A 53 4.80 -5.27 -8.09
C ARG A 53 3.66 -5.59 -9.06
N LYS A 54 2.90 -6.66 -8.80
CA LYS A 54 1.72 -7.02 -9.60
C LYS A 54 0.63 -5.94 -9.57
N LEU A 55 0.42 -5.26 -8.43
CA LEU A 55 -0.56 -4.17 -8.34
C LEU A 55 -0.27 -3.03 -9.33
N ALA A 56 1.01 -2.70 -9.57
CA ALA A 56 1.38 -1.73 -10.59
C ALA A 56 1.05 -2.20 -12.01
N ILE A 57 1.17 -3.50 -12.28
CA ILE A 57 0.77 -4.09 -13.58
C ILE A 57 -0.75 -4.00 -13.76
N ASP A 58 -1.51 -4.25 -12.68
CA ASP A 58 -2.97 -4.21 -12.71
C ASP A 58 -3.53 -2.77 -12.71
N GLN A 59 -2.70 -1.75 -12.50
CA GLN A 59 -3.08 -0.33 -12.57
C GLN A 59 -3.84 0.00 -13.86
N LYS A 60 -3.37 -0.51 -15.00
CA LYS A 60 -4.01 -0.27 -16.30
C LYS A 60 -5.46 -0.77 -16.31
N LYS A 61 -5.72 -1.96 -15.75
CA LYS A 61 -7.07 -2.53 -15.69
C LYS A 61 -7.99 -1.64 -14.85
N ILE A 62 -7.49 -1.16 -13.72
CA ILE A 62 -8.25 -0.27 -12.82
C ILE A 62 -8.60 1.04 -13.52
N THR A 63 -7.63 1.66 -14.19
CA THR A 63 -7.88 2.91 -14.93
C THR A 63 -8.82 2.69 -16.12
N ASP A 64 -8.72 1.55 -16.80
CA ASP A 64 -9.63 1.18 -17.89
C ASP A 64 -11.05 1.01 -17.33
N THR A 65 -11.25 0.34 -16.19
CA THR A 65 -12.57 0.23 -15.54
C THR A 65 -13.16 1.60 -15.18
N ILE A 66 -12.34 2.52 -14.66
CA ILE A 66 -12.79 3.89 -14.35
C ILE A 66 -13.25 4.61 -15.61
N ASN A 67 -12.49 4.52 -16.70
CA ASN A 67 -12.83 5.17 -17.96
C ASN A 67 -14.17 4.68 -18.53
N HIS A 68 -14.45 3.38 -18.41
CA HIS A 68 -15.70 2.76 -18.88
C HIS A 68 -16.88 2.88 -17.90
N SER A 69 -16.69 3.51 -16.74
CA SER A 69 -17.77 3.73 -15.78
C SER A 69 -18.73 4.86 -16.21
N TYR A 70 -19.89 4.91 -15.56
CA TYR A 70 -20.87 5.99 -15.71
C TYR A 70 -20.54 7.26 -14.90
N MET A 71 -19.34 7.35 -14.33
CA MET A 71 -18.94 8.56 -13.60
C MET A 71 -18.81 9.76 -14.54
N PRO A 72 -19.11 10.98 -14.07
CA PRO A 72 -18.74 12.22 -14.75
C PRO A 72 -17.24 12.28 -15.06
N ASP A 73 -16.86 12.96 -16.15
CA ASP A 73 -15.46 12.99 -16.62
C ASP A 73 -14.50 13.63 -15.61
N ASP A 74 -14.94 14.65 -14.87
CA ASP A 74 -14.16 15.26 -13.80
C ASP A 74 -13.90 14.28 -12.64
N MET A 75 -14.87 13.41 -12.34
CA MET A 75 -14.75 12.36 -11.33
C MET A 75 -13.82 11.24 -11.81
N LYS A 76 -13.92 10.84 -13.08
CA LYS A 76 -13.00 9.87 -13.69
C LYS A 76 -11.55 10.35 -13.60
N GLY A 77 -11.31 11.61 -13.96
CA GLY A 77 -9.98 12.22 -13.88
C GLY A 77 -9.41 12.18 -12.46
N ARG A 78 -10.19 12.61 -11.46
CA ARG A 78 -9.78 12.55 -10.04
C ARG A 78 -9.53 11.13 -9.55
N ALA A 79 -10.40 10.18 -9.90
CA ALA A 79 -10.25 8.79 -9.51
C ALA A 79 -9.00 8.14 -10.13
N ILE A 80 -8.73 8.40 -11.41
CA ILE A 80 -7.51 7.93 -12.09
C ILE A 80 -6.27 8.51 -11.42
N GLN A 81 -6.27 9.81 -11.11
CA GLN A 81 -5.12 10.43 -10.46
C GLN A 81 -4.88 9.82 -9.08
N MET A 82 -5.92 9.64 -8.28
CA MET A 82 -5.83 8.97 -6.98
C MET A 82 -5.24 7.56 -7.11
N VAL A 83 -5.68 6.77 -8.09
CA VAL A 83 -5.11 5.43 -8.32
C VAL A 83 -3.63 5.51 -8.68
N LYS A 84 -3.23 6.44 -9.55
CA LYS A 84 -1.81 6.65 -9.91
C LYS A 84 -0.97 6.97 -8.68
N ASP A 85 -1.40 7.93 -7.87
CA ASP A 85 -0.66 8.37 -6.68
C ASP A 85 -0.50 7.21 -5.68
N ARG A 86 -1.54 6.41 -5.46
CA ARG A 86 -1.49 5.24 -4.58
C ARG A 86 -0.59 4.13 -5.13
N MET A 87 -0.63 3.87 -6.43
CA MET A 87 0.26 2.89 -7.05
C MET A 87 1.72 3.30 -6.94
N GLN A 88 2.04 4.58 -7.13
CA GLN A 88 3.39 5.10 -6.93
C GLN A 88 3.86 4.91 -5.48
N ALA A 89 3.03 5.25 -4.48
CA ALA A 89 3.35 5.04 -3.08
C ALA A 89 3.62 3.56 -2.75
N LEU A 90 2.85 2.64 -3.34
CA LEU A 90 3.05 1.20 -3.17
C LEU A 90 4.35 0.69 -3.82
N GLN A 91 4.86 1.36 -4.85
CA GLN A 91 6.15 0.98 -5.45
C GLN A 91 7.37 1.49 -4.67
N LEU A 92 7.19 2.34 -3.64
CA LEU A 92 8.25 2.73 -2.72
C LEU A 92 8.58 1.54 -1.81
N LEU A 93 9.50 0.70 -2.29
CA LEU A 93 10.03 -0.47 -1.59
C LEU A 93 11.42 -0.18 -1.05
N GLY A 94 11.70 -0.57 0.19
CA GLY A 94 13.05 -0.59 0.74
C GLY A 94 13.90 -1.71 0.14
N PRO A 95 15.21 -1.76 0.43
CA PRO A 95 16.10 -2.84 -0.02
C PRO A 95 15.59 -4.22 0.45
N GLU A 96 15.84 -5.25 -0.36
CA GLU A 96 15.53 -6.64 0.03
C GLU A 96 16.50 -7.08 1.15
N ALA A 97 15.98 -7.69 2.21
CA ALA A 97 16.83 -8.28 3.24
C ALA A 97 17.58 -9.49 2.66
N SER A 98 18.91 -9.52 2.82
CA SER A 98 19.78 -10.62 2.35
C SER A 98 19.68 -11.87 3.23
#